data_AF-M5S5H9-F1
#
_entry.id   AF-M5S5H9-F1
#
_cell.length_a   1.000
_cell.length_b   1.000
_cell.length_c   1.000
_cell.angle_alpha   90.00
_cell.angle_beta   90.00
_cell.angle_gamma   90.00
#
_symmetry.space_group_name_H-M   'P 1'
#
loop_
_entity.id
_entity.type
_entity.pdbx_description
1 polymer ?
#
loop_
_entity_poly.entity_id
_entity_poly.type
_entity_poly.pdbx_seq_one_letter_code
_entity_poly.pdbx_strand_id
1 'polypeptide(L)'
;MSTLRFSAAVLAIAAIPGLSSAYGQTTLDQPGVQIDERAAQQGQTTDQPGQPTTLPSQITDQPAGTQNDQGDRYEARRVATNSQQQAPTVKQALVQKLIKANEAEIEIAKLAQQKSDNQQVKRLAQTMIQDHQALNQTLQQHAGQQQQGGQQHTGSTAAGQAHTDRNTIAGNQPATRSDLQGDRTTQFAGKTVPRELCQISEQACDNALKMTKEMLGNYEGQDFNMAFLGQQTVAHTMLLAELRAIESMGPQELQPIVQQASNKVSMHLEKTKQLAKQLEDDRRTSNQSNPRNDANSRQ
;
A
#
# COMPACT_ATOMS: atom_id res chain seq x y z
N MET A 1 -18.61 -31.55 22.62
CA MET A 1 -18.47 -30.08 22.68
C MET A 1 -17.09 -29.70 22.15
N SER A 2 -16.96 -29.45 20.84
CA SER A 2 -15.72 -28.91 20.27
C SER A 2 -15.68 -27.42 20.53
N THR A 3 -14.76 -26.97 21.38
CA THR A 3 -14.32 -25.58 21.43
C THR A 3 -13.60 -25.27 20.12
N LEU A 4 -14.36 -24.84 19.10
CA LEU A 4 -13.81 -24.20 17.92
C LEU A 4 -13.13 -22.91 18.36
N ARG A 5 -11.86 -23.03 18.76
CA ARG A 5 -10.95 -21.90 18.88
C ARG A 5 -10.85 -21.32 17.47
N PHE A 6 -11.50 -20.18 17.25
CA PHE A 6 -11.24 -19.33 16.10
C PHE A 6 -9.76 -18.94 16.14
N SER A 7 -8.91 -19.78 15.54
CA SER A 7 -7.60 -19.36 15.10
C SER A 7 -7.87 -18.46 13.91
N ALA A 8 -8.15 -17.20 14.20
CA ALA A 8 -8.09 -16.15 13.21
C ALA A 8 -6.62 -16.06 12.78
N ALA A 9 -6.22 -16.92 11.84
CA ALA A 9 -5.06 -16.71 11.01
C ALA A 9 -5.40 -15.50 10.13
N VAL A 10 -5.39 -14.32 10.74
CA VAL A 10 -5.38 -13.05 10.03
C VAL A 10 -4.03 -13.07 9.33
N LEU A 11 -4.05 -13.49 8.07
CA LEU A 11 -2.95 -13.25 7.14
C LEU A 11 -2.94 -11.74 6.92
N ALA A 12 -2.43 -11.01 7.91
CA ALA A 12 -2.02 -9.64 7.76
C ALA A 12 -0.80 -9.69 6.84
N ILE A 13 -1.05 -9.71 5.53
CA ILE A 13 -0.03 -9.35 4.56
C ILE A 13 0.22 -7.90 4.86
N ALA A 14 1.26 -7.69 5.64
CA ALA A 14 1.74 -6.40 6.05
C ALA A 14 1.82 -5.51 4.81
N ALA A 15 1.10 -4.39 4.86
CA ALA A 15 1.68 -3.17 4.33
C ALA A 15 3.07 -3.10 4.97
N ILE A 16 4.14 -3.35 4.20
CA ILE A 16 5.51 -3.26 4.68
C ILE A 16 5.67 -1.86 5.27
N PRO A 17 5.71 -1.69 6.60
CA PRO A 17 6.06 -0.42 7.19
C PRO A 17 7.57 -0.46 7.35
N GLY A 18 8.31 0.08 6.38
CA GLY A 18 9.72 0.39 6.58
C GLY A 18 10.68 -0.05 5.50
N LEU A 19 11.07 0.90 4.65
CA LEU A 19 12.49 1.22 4.50
C LEU A 19 12.73 2.55 5.21
N SER A 20 12.70 2.52 6.55
CA SER A 20 13.31 3.58 7.35
C SER A 20 14.78 3.24 7.43
N SER A 21 15.61 4.07 6.79
CA SER A 21 17.06 4.05 6.92
C SER A 21 17.45 4.03 8.39
N ALA A 22 18.36 3.11 8.73
CA ALA A 22 18.96 2.97 10.03
C ALA A 22 19.53 4.29 10.55
N TYR A 23 19.15 4.69 11.77
CA TYR A 23 20.00 5.42 12.72
C TYR A 23 19.47 5.21 14.15
N GLY A 24 20.37 4.80 15.05
CA GLY A 24 20.23 5.00 16.50
C GLY A 24 19.83 3.77 17.31
N GLN A 25 20.83 3.05 17.83
CA GLN A 25 20.67 2.21 19.02
C GLN A 25 20.27 3.08 20.22
N THR A 26 19.14 2.74 20.85
CA THR A 26 18.89 3.10 22.24
C THR A 26 18.50 1.82 22.98
N THR A 27 19.46 1.26 23.71
CA THR A 27 19.25 0.23 24.73
C THR A 27 18.44 0.81 25.88
N LEU A 28 17.32 0.16 26.23
CA LEU A 28 16.64 0.34 27.49
C LEU A 28 16.35 -1.03 28.11
N ASP A 29 16.99 -1.23 29.26
CA ASP A 29 16.82 -2.33 30.21
C ASP A 29 15.35 -2.53 30.61
N GLN A 30 14.89 -3.77 30.62
CA GLN A 30 13.84 -4.23 31.54
C GLN A 30 14.09 -5.68 32.02
N PRO A 31 13.73 -6.01 33.27
CA PRO A 31 14.13 -7.23 33.95
C PRO A 31 13.19 -8.42 33.67
N GLY A 32 13.78 -9.60 33.85
CA GLY A 32 13.27 -10.92 33.47
C GLY A 32 11.90 -11.33 34.02
N VAL A 33 11.18 -12.06 33.17
CA VAL A 33 10.20 -13.08 33.56
C VAL A 33 10.70 -14.39 32.96
N GLN A 34 11.17 -15.30 33.82
CA GLN A 34 11.48 -16.67 33.47
C GLN A 34 10.17 -17.43 33.22
N ILE A 35 10.04 -18.03 32.04
CA ILE A 35 9.03 -19.05 31.78
C ILE A 35 9.79 -20.34 31.47
N ASP A 36 9.58 -21.33 32.34
CA ASP A 36 10.06 -22.69 32.25
C ASP A 36 9.50 -23.36 30.98
N GLU A 37 10.36 -23.67 30.02
CA GLU A 37 10.04 -24.48 28.85
C GLU A 37 10.87 -25.77 28.92
N ARG A 38 10.25 -26.83 29.46
CA ARG A 38 10.83 -28.16 29.53
C ARG A 38 9.80 -29.21 29.15
N ALA A 39 10.10 -29.90 28.04
CA ALA A 39 9.98 -31.35 27.81
C ALA A 39 9.22 -31.76 26.54
N ALA A 40 9.83 -32.77 25.88
CA ALA A 40 9.40 -33.57 24.74
C ALA A 40 9.66 -32.89 23.36
N GLN A 41 10.48 -33.41 22.44
CA GLN A 41 10.76 -34.81 22.13
C GLN A 41 12.19 -35.01 21.61
N GLN A 42 12.73 -36.17 21.96
CA GLN A 42 13.98 -36.74 21.48
C GLN A 42 13.76 -37.48 20.16
N GLY A 43 14.80 -37.49 19.32
CA GLY A 43 15.14 -38.62 18.45
C GLY A 43 14.82 -38.43 16.96
N GLN A 44 15.84 -38.13 16.15
CA GLN A 44 16.57 -39.14 15.37
C GLN A 44 17.62 -38.47 14.48
N THR A 45 18.87 -38.81 14.77
CA THR A 45 20.04 -38.65 13.91
C THR A 45 20.13 -39.82 12.94
N THR A 46 20.46 -39.59 11.68
CA THR A 46 21.34 -40.49 10.93
C THR A 46 22.00 -39.76 9.78
N ASP A 47 23.29 -40.03 9.69
CA ASP A 47 24.31 -39.47 8.82
C ASP A 47 24.03 -39.61 7.32
N GLN A 48 24.57 -38.68 6.54
CA GLN A 48 25.12 -39.05 5.23
C GLN A 48 26.37 -38.21 4.90
N PRO A 49 27.53 -38.87 4.65
CA PRO A 49 28.78 -38.21 4.31
C PRO A 49 29.09 -38.26 2.80
N GLY A 50 29.80 -37.23 2.34
CA GLY A 50 30.76 -37.29 1.22
C GLY A 50 30.22 -36.86 -0.16
N GLN A 51 30.62 -35.72 -0.72
CA GLN A 51 31.91 -35.36 -1.36
C GLN A 51 31.73 -35.31 -2.91
N PRO A 52 32.72 -34.84 -3.69
CA PRO A 52 32.77 -33.48 -4.27
C PRO A 52 32.68 -33.48 -5.82
N THR A 53 32.43 -32.33 -6.45
CA THR A 53 32.91 -32.11 -7.84
C THR A 53 33.15 -30.64 -8.14
N THR A 54 34.43 -30.27 -8.08
CA THR A 54 35.07 -29.17 -8.81
C THR A 54 35.07 -29.42 -10.31
N LEU A 55 34.77 -28.41 -11.12
CA LEU A 55 35.06 -28.34 -12.56
C LEU A 55 35.12 -26.85 -13.00
N PRO A 56 35.74 -26.52 -14.14
CA PRO A 56 37.03 -25.84 -14.15
C PRO A 56 36.98 -24.42 -14.73
N SER A 57 38.00 -23.63 -14.37
CA SER A 57 38.39 -22.39 -15.03
C SER A 57 38.66 -22.62 -16.52
N GLN A 58 37.83 -22.02 -17.38
CA GLN A 58 38.17 -21.77 -18.78
C GLN A 58 38.75 -20.36 -18.91
N ILE A 59 40.08 -20.31 -18.98
CA ILE A 59 40.82 -19.22 -19.60
C ILE A 59 40.61 -19.41 -21.10
N THR A 60 39.94 -18.47 -21.75
CA THR A 60 39.90 -18.42 -23.22
C THR A 60 40.64 -17.18 -23.66
N ASP A 61 41.69 -17.42 -24.42
CA ASP A 61 42.56 -16.45 -25.03
C ASP A 61 41.81 -15.45 -25.91
N GLN A 62 42.34 -14.24 -25.85
CA GLN A 62 41.96 -13.03 -26.53
C GLN A 62 42.59 -12.99 -27.93
N PRO A 63 41.82 -12.89 -29.02
CA PRO A 63 42.35 -12.48 -30.31
C PRO A 63 42.32 -10.95 -30.39
N ALA A 64 43.49 -10.35 -30.57
CA ALA A 64 43.66 -8.99 -31.02
C ALA A 64 43.14 -8.87 -32.47
N GLY A 65 41.98 -8.23 -32.64
CA GLY A 65 41.39 -7.93 -33.94
C GLY A 65 40.95 -6.46 -33.99
N THR A 66 41.79 -5.62 -34.58
CA THR A 66 41.51 -4.22 -34.89
C THR A 66 40.56 -4.17 -36.09
N GLN A 67 39.25 -4.06 -35.86
CA GLN A 67 38.26 -3.96 -36.94
C GLN A 67 37.22 -2.87 -36.63
N ASN A 68 37.48 -1.69 -37.21
CA ASN A 68 36.55 -0.62 -37.59
C ASN A 68 35.21 -0.49 -36.82
N ASP A 69 35.30 0.09 -35.63
CA ASP A 69 34.23 0.41 -34.68
C ASP A 69 33.59 1.80 -34.95
N GLN A 70 32.93 1.96 -36.10
CA GLN A 70 32.14 3.18 -36.41
C GLN A 70 30.65 2.93 -36.70
N GLY A 71 30.23 1.67 -36.87
CA GLY A 71 28.82 1.30 -37.12
C GLY A 71 27.98 1.13 -35.85
N ASP A 72 28.54 0.52 -34.79
CA ASP A 72 27.79 0.15 -33.57
C ASP A 72 27.56 1.33 -32.61
N ARG A 73 28.32 2.41 -32.79
CA ARG A 73 28.18 3.63 -31.98
C ARG A 73 26.89 4.40 -32.25
N TYR A 74 26.22 4.15 -33.39
CA TYR A 74 24.95 4.79 -33.74
C TYR A 74 23.72 4.06 -33.16
N GLU A 75 23.79 2.74 -33.00
CA GLU A 75 22.74 1.93 -32.33
C GLU A 75 22.74 2.18 -30.82
N ALA A 76 23.91 2.24 -30.18
CA ALA A 76 24.04 2.55 -28.75
C ALA A 76 23.47 3.94 -28.36
N ARG A 77 23.35 4.86 -29.33
CA ARG A 77 22.80 6.21 -29.10
C ARG A 77 21.29 6.31 -29.36
N ARG A 78 20.69 5.37 -30.08
CA ARG A 78 19.22 5.31 -30.30
C ARG A 78 18.47 4.62 -29.16
N VAL A 79 19.12 3.75 -28.40
CA VAL A 79 18.51 3.09 -27.23
C VAL A 79 18.44 4.04 -26.01
N ALA A 80 19.25 5.12 -25.99
CA ALA A 80 19.28 6.08 -24.88
C ALA A 80 18.18 7.15 -24.91
N THR A 81 17.44 7.30 -26.02
CA THR A 81 16.53 8.44 -26.22
C THR A 81 15.06 8.17 -25.86
N ASN A 82 14.68 6.91 -25.57
CA ASN A 82 13.29 6.55 -25.26
C ASN A 82 13.02 6.26 -23.76
N SER A 83 14.03 6.35 -22.90
CA SER A 83 13.93 5.98 -21.48
C SER A 83 13.83 7.15 -20.50
N GLN A 84 13.70 8.40 -20.97
CA GLN A 84 13.41 9.55 -20.09
C GLN A 84 11.93 9.67 -19.70
N GLN A 85 11.27 8.54 -19.40
CA GLN A 85 10.04 8.61 -18.62
C GLN A 85 10.42 9.08 -17.23
N GLN A 86 10.07 10.32 -16.89
CA GLN A 86 10.31 10.90 -15.58
C GLN A 86 9.80 9.95 -14.49
N ALA A 87 10.63 9.70 -13.48
CA ALA A 87 10.26 8.88 -12.33
C ALA A 87 9.00 9.47 -11.66
N PRO A 88 8.09 8.62 -11.16
CA PRO A 88 6.87 9.10 -10.54
C PRO A 88 7.19 10.00 -9.35
N THR A 89 6.45 11.10 -9.23
CA THR A 89 6.48 11.94 -8.02
C THR A 89 5.87 11.19 -6.83
N VAL A 90 6.19 11.60 -5.60
CA VAL A 90 5.54 11.04 -4.39
C VAL A 90 4.01 11.10 -4.49
N LYS A 91 3.45 12.20 -5.01
CA LYS A 91 2.01 12.34 -5.21
C LYS A 91 1.46 11.28 -6.17
N GLN A 92 2.09 11.10 -7.33
CA GLN A 92 1.66 10.10 -8.31
C GLN A 92 1.74 8.69 -7.73
N ALA A 93 2.81 8.36 -7.01
CA ALA A 93 2.97 7.06 -6.36
C ALA A 93 1.87 6.81 -5.30
N LEU A 94 1.54 7.80 -4.45
CA LEU A 94 0.47 7.69 -3.47
C LEU A 94 -0.91 7.51 -4.12
N VAL A 95 -1.22 8.32 -5.14
CA VAL A 95 -2.50 8.21 -5.87
C VAL A 95 -2.64 6.84 -6.53
N GLN A 96 -1.58 6.37 -7.19
CA GLN A 96 -1.57 5.05 -7.83
C GLN A 96 -1.76 3.92 -6.81
N LYS A 97 -1.09 4.00 -5.66
CA LYS A 97 -1.26 3.03 -4.57
C LYS A 97 -2.69 3.01 -4.04
N LEU A 98 -3.30 4.18 -3.78
CA LEU A 98 -4.69 4.27 -3.31
C LEU A 98 -5.69 3.71 -4.33
N ILE A 99 -5.49 3.98 -5.62
CA ILE A 99 -6.32 3.40 -6.69
C ILE A 99 -6.23 1.86 -6.66
N LYS A 100 -5.02 1.31 -6.55
CA LYS A 100 -4.80 -0.14 -6.49
C LYS A 100 -5.44 -0.78 -5.27
N ALA A 101 -5.34 -0.15 -4.10
CA ALA A 101 -6.01 -0.61 -2.89
C ALA A 101 -7.54 -0.64 -3.08
N ASN A 102 -8.12 0.43 -3.65
CA ASN A 102 -9.55 0.48 -3.95
C ASN A 102 -9.99 -0.57 -4.98
N GLU A 103 -9.19 -0.83 -6.02
CA GLU A 103 -9.47 -1.89 -7.00
C GLU A 103 -9.54 -3.26 -6.32
N ALA A 104 -8.61 -3.56 -5.40
CA ALA A 104 -8.63 -4.78 -4.62
C ALA A 104 -9.91 -4.89 -3.76
N GLU A 105 -10.28 -3.82 -3.05
CA GLU A 105 -11.50 -3.80 -2.24
C GLU A 105 -12.78 -3.99 -3.07
N ILE A 106 -12.84 -3.39 -4.27
CA ILE A 106 -13.96 -3.59 -5.21
C ILE A 106 -14.06 -5.06 -5.61
N GLU A 107 -12.95 -5.73 -5.91
CA GLU A 107 -12.95 -7.15 -6.31
C GLU A 107 -13.35 -8.07 -5.14
N ILE A 108 -12.91 -7.78 -3.92
CA ILE A 108 -13.33 -8.54 -2.72
C ILE A 108 -14.82 -8.30 -2.41
N ALA A 109 -15.31 -7.07 -2.54
CA ALA A 109 -16.73 -6.77 -2.37
C ALA A 109 -17.60 -7.43 -3.46
N LYS A 110 -17.13 -7.52 -4.71
CA LYS A 110 -17.82 -8.29 -5.77
C LYS A 110 -17.89 -9.78 -5.45
N LEU A 111 -16.83 -10.35 -4.87
CA LEU A 111 -16.87 -11.74 -4.40
C LEU A 111 -17.95 -11.92 -3.32
N ALA A 112 -18.09 -10.97 -2.40
CA ALA A 112 -19.16 -11.00 -1.39
C ALA A 112 -20.56 -10.86 -2.00
N GLN A 113 -20.76 -10.05 -3.04
CA GLN A 113 -22.03 -10.02 -3.79
C GLN A 113 -22.41 -11.40 -4.33
N GLN A 114 -21.43 -12.14 -4.83
CA GLN A 114 -21.65 -13.42 -5.48
C GLN A 114 -21.87 -14.55 -4.48
N LYS A 115 -21.01 -14.65 -3.45
CA LYS A 115 -20.98 -15.79 -2.52
C LYS A 115 -21.88 -15.63 -1.29
N SER A 116 -22.14 -14.42 -0.82
CA SER A 116 -22.94 -14.23 0.39
C SER A 116 -24.41 -14.58 0.16
N ASP A 117 -25.01 -15.34 1.05
CA ASP A 117 -26.45 -15.53 1.18
C ASP A 117 -27.12 -14.45 2.04
N ASN A 118 -26.32 -13.66 2.77
CA ASN A 118 -26.80 -12.65 3.69
C ASN A 118 -27.06 -11.30 2.99
N GLN A 119 -28.32 -10.85 3.03
CA GLN A 119 -28.76 -9.62 2.36
C GLN A 119 -28.08 -8.35 2.91
N GLN A 120 -27.75 -8.30 4.20
CA GLN A 120 -27.06 -7.14 4.77
C GLN A 120 -25.59 -7.09 4.35
N VAL A 121 -24.91 -8.24 4.26
CA VAL A 121 -23.53 -8.33 3.74
C VAL A 121 -23.49 -7.93 2.27
N LYS A 122 -24.44 -8.41 1.46
CA LYS A 122 -24.62 -7.96 0.07
C LYS A 122 -24.84 -6.45 0.00
N ARG A 123 -25.72 -5.85 0.80
CA ARG A 123 -25.91 -4.38 0.76
C ARG A 123 -24.63 -3.63 1.11
N LEU A 124 -23.92 -4.05 2.16
CA LEU A 124 -22.63 -3.45 2.54
C LEU A 124 -21.62 -3.51 1.37
N ALA A 125 -21.42 -4.69 0.78
CA ALA A 125 -20.51 -4.85 -0.34
C ALA A 125 -20.89 -3.98 -1.55
N GLN A 126 -22.19 -3.80 -1.84
CA GLN A 126 -22.64 -2.95 -2.93
C GLN A 126 -22.32 -1.48 -2.68
N THR A 127 -22.51 -1.00 -1.45
CA THR A 127 -22.12 0.36 -1.03
C THR A 127 -20.62 0.56 -1.16
N MET A 128 -19.82 -0.41 -0.71
CA MET A 128 -18.35 -0.33 -0.84
C MET A 128 -17.92 -0.24 -2.30
N ILE A 129 -18.46 -1.08 -3.20
CA ILE A 129 -18.16 -1.01 -4.64
C ILE A 129 -18.41 0.40 -5.18
N GLN A 130 -19.57 0.99 -4.88
CA GLN A 130 -19.94 2.32 -5.37
C GLN A 130 -19.00 3.40 -4.83
N ASP A 131 -18.75 3.41 -3.52
CA ASP A 131 -17.92 4.42 -2.87
C ASP A 131 -16.45 4.34 -3.33
N HIS A 132 -15.87 3.14 -3.44
CA HIS A 132 -14.49 2.96 -3.93
C HIS A 132 -14.36 3.29 -5.43
N GLN A 133 -15.38 2.98 -6.25
CA GLN A 133 -15.40 3.38 -7.67
C GLN A 133 -15.43 4.90 -7.82
N ALA A 134 -16.27 5.58 -7.04
CA ALA A 134 -16.34 7.04 -7.04
C ALA A 134 -15.00 7.65 -6.60
N LEU A 135 -14.38 7.11 -5.55
CA LEU A 135 -13.08 7.56 -5.08
C LEU A 135 -11.98 7.38 -6.14
N ASN A 136 -11.99 6.25 -6.88
CA ASN A 136 -11.04 6.04 -7.98
C ASN A 136 -11.18 7.08 -9.09
N GLN A 137 -12.41 7.47 -9.43
CA GLN A 137 -12.64 8.53 -10.43
C GLN A 137 -12.06 9.87 -9.95
N THR A 138 -12.26 10.24 -8.68
CA THR A 138 -11.67 11.46 -8.12
C THR A 138 -10.14 11.39 -8.10
N LEU A 139 -9.54 10.26 -7.68
CA LEU A 139 -8.09 10.06 -7.66
C LEU A 139 -7.47 10.20 -9.07
N GLN A 140 -8.12 9.64 -10.09
CA GLN A 140 -7.66 9.74 -11.49
C GLN A 140 -7.68 11.18 -12.01
N GLN A 141 -8.68 11.98 -11.64
CA GLN A 141 -8.73 13.40 -12.00
C GLN A 141 -7.54 14.18 -11.43
N HIS A 142 -7.16 13.91 -10.17
CA HIS A 142 -5.99 14.53 -9.54
C HIS A 142 -4.66 14.06 -10.13
N ALA A 143 -4.58 12.84 -10.67
CA ALA A 143 -3.39 12.36 -11.37
C ALA A 143 -3.18 13.08 -12.71
N GLY A 144 -4.26 13.35 -13.46
CA GLY A 144 -4.20 13.95 -14.80
C GLY A 144 -3.91 15.46 -14.83
N GLN A 145 -4.32 16.22 -13.81
CA GLN A 145 -4.16 17.69 -13.79
C GLN A 145 -2.69 18.16 -13.79
N GLN A 146 -1.73 17.31 -13.43
CA GLN A 146 -0.34 17.72 -13.29
C GLN A 146 0.44 17.87 -14.61
N GLN A 147 -0.05 17.30 -15.71
CA GLN A 147 0.65 17.36 -17.01
C GLN A 147 0.40 18.66 -17.78
N GLN A 148 -0.65 19.43 -17.47
CA GLN A 148 -1.02 20.61 -18.26
C GLN A 148 -0.49 21.95 -17.72
N GLY A 149 -0.04 22.02 -16.46
CA GLY A 149 0.38 23.29 -15.82
C GLY A 149 1.85 23.68 -15.98
N GLY A 150 2.72 22.79 -16.47
CA GLY A 150 4.19 23.00 -16.43
C GLY A 150 4.81 23.68 -17.66
N GLN A 151 4.04 23.91 -18.73
CA GLN A 151 4.59 24.33 -20.03
C GLN A 151 4.15 25.73 -20.50
N GLN A 152 3.53 26.53 -19.63
CA GLN A 152 3.06 27.87 -19.97
C GLN A 152 3.62 28.94 -19.02
N HIS A 153 4.93 29.22 -19.04
CA HIS A 153 5.48 30.56 -18.71
C HIS A 153 7.01 30.64 -18.88
N THR A 154 7.53 30.25 -20.05
CA THR A 154 8.86 30.69 -20.46
C THR A 154 8.81 31.12 -21.93
N GLY A 155 8.53 32.40 -22.16
CA GLY A 155 8.88 33.05 -23.41
C GLY A 155 7.72 33.64 -24.21
N SER A 156 7.34 34.88 -23.88
CA SER A 156 7.26 35.93 -24.90
C SER A 156 7.44 37.30 -24.25
N THR A 157 8.67 37.58 -23.81
CA THR A 157 9.16 38.95 -23.57
C THR A 157 10.37 39.19 -24.47
N ALA A 158 10.08 39.42 -25.75
CA ALA A 158 10.94 40.07 -26.73
C ALA A 158 9.98 40.58 -27.84
N ALA A 159 9.95 41.82 -28.29
CA ALA A 159 10.82 42.97 -28.11
C ALA A 159 9.99 44.25 -28.31
N GLY A 160 10.27 45.28 -27.52
CA GLY A 160 9.68 46.61 -27.63
C GLY A 160 10.50 47.61 -26.83
N GLN A 161 11.65 47.99 -27.39
CA GLN A 161 12.48 49.12 -26.95
C GLN A 161 11.67 50.42 -26.92
N ALA A 162 11.81 51.20 -25.85
CA ALA A 162 12.33 52.58 -25.91
C ALA A 162 12.53 53.18 -24.50
N HIS A 163 13.74 53.71 -24.27
CA HIS A 163 14.15 54.91 -23.49
C HIS A 163 13.11 55.60 -22.56
N THR A 164 13.44 56.09 -21.35
CA THR A 164 14.57 56.94 -20.91
C THR A 164 14.66 56.94 -19.37
N ASP A 165 15.88 57.09 -18.86
CA ASP A 165 16.35 57.85 -17.68
C ASP A 165 15.48 57.96 -16.40
N ARG A 166 16.09 57.67 -15.23
CA ARG A 166 16.40 58.67 -14.16
C ARG A 166 16.73 58.02 -12.80
N ASN A 167 18.02 58.08 -12.45
CA ASN A 167 18.59 58.60 -11.19
C ASN A 167 17.71 58.60 -9.93
N THR A 168 18.06 57.87 -8.84
CA THR A 168 18.57 58.44 -7.57
C THR A 168 18.70 57.44 -6.39
N ILE A 169 19.85 57.56 -5.71
CA ILE A 169 20.07 57.60 -4.25
C ILE A 169 20.10 56.29 -3.44
N ALA A 170 21.32 56.05 -2.96
CA ALA A 170 21.72 55.19 -1.88
C ALA A 170 21.05 55.55 -0.54
N GLY A 171 20.57 54.52 0.16
CA GLY A 171 20.12 54.59 1.54
C GLY A 171 20.40 53.27 2.24
N ASN A 172 21.44 53.26 3.07
CA ASN A 172 21.72 52.22 4.07
C ASN A 172 20.49 52.03 4.98
N GLN A 173 19.96 50.81 5.08
CA GLN A 173 19.12 50.42 6.21
C GLN A 173 19.53 49.06 6.80
N PRO A 174 19.47 48.92 8.13
CA PRO A 174 20.05 47.82 8.88
C PRO A 174 19.17 46.56 8.85
N ALA A 175 19.86 45.41 8.89
CA ALA A 175 19.30 44.07 8.93
C ALA A 175 18.41 43.84 10.17
N THR A 176 17.10 43.90 9.99
CA THR A 176 16.13 43.34 10.96
C THR A 176 15.96 41.85 10.71
N ARG A 177 16.49 41.05 11.64
CA ARG A 177 16.18 39.64 11.86
C ARG A 177 14.69 39.48 12.21
N SER A 178 13.87 39.11 11.25
CA SER A 178 12.56 38.51 11.47
C SER A 178 12.19 37.90 10.15
N ASP A 179 12.28 36.57 10.02
CA ASP A 179 11.58 35.74 9.02
C ASP A 179 12.11 34.30 9.13
N LEU A 180 11.78 33.64 10.24
CA LEU A 180 11.87 32.17 10.39
C LEU A 180 10.47 31.54 10.29
N GLN A 181 9.61 32.12 9.45
CA GLN A 181 8.34 31.50 9.06
C GLN A 181 8.46 31.07 7.60
N GLY A 182 9.43 30.17 7.38
CA GLY A 182 9.71 29.57 6.08
C GLY A 182 8.51 28.77 5.58
N ASP A 183 7.98 29.25 4.46
CA ASP A 183 6.97 28.66 3.61
C ASP A 183 7.21 27.14 3.40
N ARG A 184 6.46 26.31 4.14
CA ARG A 184 6.53 24.83 4.09
C ARG A 184 6.01 24.25 2.77
N THR A 185 5.44 25.07 1.88
CA THR A 185 4.63 24.60 0.76
C THR A 185 5.47 24.08 -0.42
N THR A 186 6.77 24.34 -0.47
CA THR A 186 7.65 23.94 -1.60
C THR A 186 8.46 22.65 -1.39
N GLN A 187 8.46 22.05 -0.19
CA GLN A 187 9.43 20.99 0.17
C GLN A 187 9.22 19.62 -0.52
N PHE A 188 8.07 19.39 -1.16
CA PHE A 188 7.76 18.12 -1.84
C PHE A 188 7.79 18.20 -3.37
N ALA A 189 7.86 19.40 -3.94
CA ALA A 189 7.93 19.62 -5.38
C ALA A 189 9.33 19.25 -5.90
N GLY A 190 9.55 17.95 -6.15
CA GLY A 190 10.81 17.43 -6.70
C GLY A 190 11.26 16.09 -6.14
N LYS A 191 10.60 15.57 -5.08
CA LYS A 191 10.89 14.22 -4.59
C LYS A 191 10.23 13.20 -5.52
N THR A 192 11.05 12.42 -6.19
CA THR A 192 10.63 11.27 -6.99
C THR A 192 10.72 9.99 -6.16
N VAL A 193 9.90 9.02 -6.53
CA VAL A 193 9.93 7.66 -5.98
C VAL A 193 10.60 6.77 -7.02
N PRO A 194 11.57 5.92 -6.63
CA PRO A 194 12.11 4.90 -7.53
C PRO A 194 10.99 4.07 -8.15
N ARG A 195 11.01 3.91 -9.47
CA ARG A 195 9.95 3.20 -10.22
C ARG A 195 9.81 1.75 -9.75
N GLU A 196 10.92 1.12 -9.38
CA GLU A 196 10.99 -0.24 -8.86
C GLU A 196 10.15 -0.38 -7.58
N LEU A 197 10.16 0.64 -6.69
CA LEU A 197 9.35 0.62 -5.48
C LEU A 197 7.85 0.73 -5.78
N CYS A 198 7.46 1.54 -6.78
CA CYS A 198 6.07 1.59 -7.23
C CYS A 198 5.62 0.23 -7.78
N GLN A 199 6.44 -0.41 -8.63
CA GLN A 199 6.14 -1.73 -9.19
C GLN A 199 6.03 -2.82 -8.12
N ILE A 200 6.94 -2.83 -7.15
CA ILE A 200 6.88 -3.77 -6.01
C ILE A 200 5.58 -3.55 -5.23
N SER A 201 5.20 -2.30 -4.96
CA SER A 201 3.95 -1.99 -4.25
C SER A 201 2.72 -2.46 -5.03
N GLU A 202 2.69 -2.27 -6.35
CA GLU A 202 1.59 -2.74 -7.20
C GLU A 202 1.47 -4.27 -7.19
N GLN A 203 2.60 -4.96 -7.39
CA GLN A 203 2.64 -6.43 -7.35
C GLN A 203 2.24 -6.98 -5.97
N ALA A 204 2.62 -6.29 -4.89
CA ALA A 204 2.21 -6.66 -3.54
C ALA A 204 0.68 -6.54 -3.36
N CYS A 205 0.04 -5.50 -3.90
CA CYS A 205 -1.41 -5.36 -3.90
C CYS A 205 -2.09 -6.50 -4.69
N ASP A 206 -1.59 -6.83 -5.88
CA ASP A 206 -2.14 -7.91 -6.70
C ASP A 206 -2.01 -9.28 -6.01
N ASN A 207 -0.86 -9.55 -5.39
CA ASN A 207 -0.62 -10.76 -4.62
C ASN A 207 -1.55 -10.84 -3.40
N ALA A 208 -1.73 -9.74 -2.67
CA ALA A 208 -2.63 -9.68 -1.52
C ALA A 208 -4.09 -9.92 -1.92
N LEU A 209 -4.54 -9.35 -3.05
CA LEU A 209 -5.86 -9.61 -3.61
C LEU A 209 -6.03 -11.09 -3.94
N LYS A 210 -5.06 -11.70 -4.64
CA LYS A 210 -5.10 -13.12 -5.02
C LYS A 210 -5.20 -14.02 -3.79
N MET A 211 -4.31 -13.84 -2.80
CA MET A 211 -4.30 -14.64 -1.57
C MET A 211 -5.60 -14.46 -0.77
N THR A 212 -6.14 -13.24 -0.72
CA THR A 212 -7.40 -12.97 -0.02
C THR A 212 -8.57 -13.66 -0.71
N LYS A 213 -8.65 -13.65 -2.04
CA LYS A 213 -9.69 -14.37 -2.80
C LYS A 213 -9.60 -15.88 -2.60
N GLU A 214 -8.39 -16.44 -2.61
CA GLU A 214 -8.16 -17.86 -2.33
C GLU A 214 -8.61 -18.23 -0.91
N MET A 215 -8.19 -17.45 0.09
CA MET A 215 -8.59 -17.64 1.48
C MET A 215 -10.11 -17.57 1.66
N LEU A 216 -10.77 -16.52 1.14
CA LEU A 216 -12.23 -16.37 1.23
C LEU A 216 -12.99 -17.44 0.42
N GLY A 217 -12.36 -17.98 -0.62
CA GLY A 217 -12.91 -19.06 -1.45
C GLY A 217 -13.20 -20.34 -0.66
N ASN A 218 -12.45 -20.57 0.43
CA ASN A 218 -12.57 -21.76 1.28
C ASN A 218 -13.73 -21.71 2.28
N TYR A 219 -14.48 -20.61 2.33
CA TYR A 219 -15.61 -20.45 3.22
C TYR A 219 -16.92 -20.35 2.43
N GLU A 220 -18.02 -20.78 3.07
CA GLU A 220 -19.38 -20.68 2.54
C GLU A 220 -20.36 -20.23 3.62
N GLY A 221 -21.55 -19.78 3.21
CA GLY A 221 -22.65 -19.39 4.11
C GLY A 221 -22.22 -18.41 5.19
N GLN A 222 -22.58 -18.70 6.45
CA GLN A 222 -22.28 -17.82 7.57
C GLN A 222 -20.78 -17.69 7.86
N ASP A 223 -19.99 -18.75 7.68
CA ASP A 223 -18.54 -18.68 7.91
C ASP A 223 -17.87 -17.80 6.85
N PHE A 224 -18.36 -17.81 5.59
CA PHE A 224 -17.93 -16.84 4.56
C PHE A 224 -18.24 -15.42 4.98
N ASN A 225 -19.48 -15.16 5.43
CA ASN A 225 -19.90 -13.83 5.86
C ASN A 225 -19.00 -13.30 6.98
N MET A 226 -18.67 -14.12 7.97
CA MET A 226 -17.77 -13.74 9.07
C MET A 226 -16.32 -13.54 8.62
N ALA A 227 -15.80 -14.40 7.73
CA ALA A 227 -14.44 -14.26 7.19
C ALA A 227 -14.30 -12.97 6.37
N PHE A 228 -15.28 -12.65 5.52
CA PHE A 228 -15.34 -11.40 4.76
C PHE A 228 -15.35 -10.19 5.70
N LEU A 229 -16.25 -10.14 6.67
CA LEU A 229 -16.34 -8.99 7.61
C LEU A 229 -15.08 -8.86 8.48
N GLY A 230 -14.48 -9.98 8.88
CA GLY A 230 -13.21 -10.01 9.60
C GLY A 230 -12.07 -9.41 8.80
N GLN A 231 -11.92 -9.82 7.54
CA GLN A 231 -10.93 -9.24 6.62
C GLN A 231 -11.17 -7.73 6.48
N GLN A 232 -12.42 -7.34 6.23
CA GLN A 232 -12.77 -5.95 5.92
C GLN A 232 -12.47 -5.01 7.08
N THR A 233 -12.64 -5.50 8.31
CA THR A 233 -12.25 -4.78 9.52
C THR A 233 -10.75 -4.47 9.55
N VAL A 234 -9.91 -5.43 9.19
CA VAL A 234 -8.44 -5.28 9.19
C VAL A 234 -8.00 -4.35 8.05
N ALA A 235 -8.48 -4.58 6.83
CA ALA A 235 -8.09 -3.79 5.67
C ALA A 235 -8.47 -2.31 5.82
N HIS A 236 -9.69 -2.02 6.28
CA HIS A 236 -10.12 -0.64 6.51
C HIS A 236 -9.37 0.03 7.66
N THR A 237 -8.99 -0.72 8.71
CA THR A 237 -8.15 -0.18 9.79
C THR A 237 -6.77 0.22 9.26
N MET A 238 -6.16 -0.61 8.41
CA MET A 238 -4.87 -0.31 7.79
C MET A 238 -4.97 0.87 6.83
N LEU A 239 -6.00 0.92 6.00
CA LEU A 239 -6.23 2.04 5.08
C LEU A 239 -6.43 3.36 5.84
N LEU A 240 -7.18 3.37 6.94
CA LEU A 240 -7.31 4.57 7.78
C LEU A 240 -5.96 5.02 8.38
N ALA A 241 -5.12 4.08 8.81
CA ALA A 241 -3.79 4.42 9.32
C ALA A 241 -2.92 5.05 8.21
N GLU A 242 -2.99 4.51 6.99
CA GLU A 242 -2.30 5.06 5.82
C GLU A 242 -2.83 6.45 5.45
N LEU A 243 -4.15 6.63 5.38
CA LEU A 243 -4.78 7.92 5.07
C LEU A 243 -4.37 8.99 6.09
N ARG A 244 -4.32 8.66 7.39
CA ARG A 244 -3.82 9.58 8.44
C ARG A 244 -2.34 9.93 8.26
N ALA A 245 -1.51 8.99 7.81
CA ALA A 245 -0.11 9.28 7.50
C ALA A 245 0.02 10.24 6.31
N ILE A 246 -0.83 10.08 5.29
CA ILE A 246 -0.91 11.00 4.15
C ILE A 246 -1.45 12.37 4.60
N GLU A 247 -2.45 12.43 5.47
CA GLU A 247 -2.94 13.69 6.04
C GLU A 247 -1.81 14.44 6.77
N SER A 248 -1.03 13.73 7.59
CA SER A 248 0.03 14.35 8.39
C SER A 248 1.29 14.73 7.62
N MET A 249 1.69 13.96 6.60
CA MET A 249 3.02 14.07 5.97
C MET A 249 2.98 14.11 4.44
N GLY A 250 1.82 13.89 3.84
CA GLY A 250 1.64 13.80 2.40
C GLY A 250 1.52 15.17 1.71
N PRO A 251 1.47 15.17 0.37
CA PRO A 251 1.26 16.38 -0.43
C PRO A 251 -0.05 17.10 -0.03
N GLN A 252 0.02 18.42 0.13
CA GLN A 252 -1.12 19.27 0.50
C GLN A 252 -2.30 19.13 -0.48
N GLU A 253 -2.01 18.88 -1.75
CA GLU A 253 -3.02 18.75 -2.79
C GLU A 253 -3.88 17.47 -2.63
N LEU A 254 -3.42 16.49 -1.84
CA LEU A 254 -4.17 15.28 -1.54
C LEU A 254 -5.08 15.42 -0.30
N GLN A 255 -4.96 16.49 0.48
CA GLN A 255 -5.70 16.62 1.74
C GLN A 255 -7.23 16.52 1.57
N PRO A 256 -7.86 17.20 0.58
CA PRO A 256 -9.31 17.11 0.42
C PRO A 256 -9.78 15.69 0.10
N ILE A 257 -9.06 14.98 -0.77
CA ILE A 257 -9.45 13.63 -1.20
C ILE A 257 -9.18 12.59 -0.11
N VAL A 258 -8.09 12.75 0.65
CA VAL A 258 -7.76 11.86 1.76
C VAL A 258 -8.77 12.02 2.88
N GLN A 259 -9.18 13.25 3.23
CA GLN A 259 -10.22 13.48 4.24
C GLN A 259 -11.57 12.86 3.82
N GLN A 260 -11.94 13.01 2.53
CA GLN A 260 -13.14 12.38 1.99
C GLN A 260 -13.06 10.85 2.07
N ALA A 261 -11.93 10.26 1.69
CA ALA A 261 -11.68 8.82 1.79
C ALA A 261 -11.73 8.33 3.24
N SER A 262 -11.07 9.03 4.17
CA SER A 262 -11.05 8.71 5.61
C SER A 262 -12.47 8.62 6.19
N ASN A 263 -13.34 9.58 5.85
CA ASN A 263 -14.72 9.59 6.30
C ASN A 263 -15.51 8.37 5.78
N LYS A 264 -15.35 8.03 4.50
CA LYS A 264 -16.02 6.88 3.87
C LYS A 264 -15.54 5.54 4.45
N VAL A 265 -14.23 5.33 4.50
CA VAL A 265 -13.61 4.13 5.05
C VAL A 265 -13.98 3.94 6.52
N SER A 266 -14.07 5.02 7.31
CA SER A 266 -14.53 4.94 8.71
C SER A 266 -15.99 4.48 8.84
N MET A 267 -16.88 4.93 7.95
CA MET A 267 -18.28 4.47 7.95
C MET A 267 -18.39 2.99 7.55
N HIS A 268 -17.61 2.56 6.54
CA HIS A 268 -17.57 1.15 6.13
C HIS A 268 -17.04 0.25 7.26
N LEU A 269 -15.97 0.67 7.93
CA LEU A 269 -15.39 -0.06 9.07
C LEU A 269 -16.40 -0.23 10.20
N GLU A 270 -17.09 0.84 10.57
CA GLU A 270 -18.10 0.79 11.63
C GLU A 270 -19.26 -0.14 11.23
N LYS A 271 -19.74 -0.04 9.99
CA LYS A 271 -20.81 -0.91 9.50
C LYS A 271 -20.39 -2.38 9.47
N THR A 272 -19.15 -2.65 9.10
CA THR A 272 -18.55 -3.99 9.10
C THR A 272 -18.55 -4.59 10.51
N LYS A 273 -18.07 -3.83 11.50
CA LYS A 273 -18.05 -4.26 12.92
C LYS A 273 -19.46 -4.54 13.46
N GLN A 274 -20.41 -3.65 13.17
CA GLN A 274 -21.80 -3.81 13.58
C GLN A 274 -22.41 -5.09 12.99
N LEU A 275 -22.18 -5.33 11.71
CA LEU A 275 -22.73 -6.50 11.04
C LEU A 275 -22.06 -7.79 11.53
N ALA A 276 -20.75 -7.79 11.76
CA ALA A 276 -20.04 -8.94 12.32
C ALA A 276 -20.58 -9.31 13.70
N LYS A 277 -20.80 -8.30 14.56
CA LYS A 277 -21.43 -8.49 15.87
C LYS A 277 -22.84 -9.06 15.76
N GLN A 278 -23.66 -8.52 14.86
CA GLN A 278 -25.02 -8.99 14.64
C GLN A 278 -25.05 -10.48 14.24
N LEU A 279 -24.21 -10.89 13.28
CA LEU A 279 -24.16 -12.28 12.82
C LEU A 279 -23.67 -13.25 13.90
N GLU A 280 -22.74 -12.81 14.75
CA GLU A 280 -22.29 -13.59 15.92
C GLU A 280 -23.43 -13.78 16.94
N ASP A 281 -24.18 -12.72 17.23
CA ASP A 281 -25.32 -12.77 18.15
C ASP A 281 -26.46 -13.67 17.58
N ASP A 282 -26.73 -13.60 16.28
CA ASP A 282 -27.68 -14.48 15.57
C ASP A 282 -27.25 -15.96 15.62
N ARG A 283 -25.93 -16.24 15.53
CA ARG A 283 -25.36 -17.60 15.70
C ARG A 283 -25.59 -18.14 17.11
N ARG A 284 -25.45 -17.30 18.13
CA ARG A 284 -25.62 -17.70 19.53
C ARG A 284 -27.07 -18.02 19.85
N THR A 285 -27.99 -17.19 19.37
CA THR A 285 -29.44 -17.37 19.60
C THR A 285 -30.00 -18.59 18.86
N SER A 286 -29.55 -18.84 17.63
CA SER A 286 -29.90 -20.08 16.90
C SER A 286 -29.40 -21.34 17.61
N ASN A 287 -28.19 -21.32 18.18
CA ASN A 287 -27.67 -22.44 18.97
C ASN A 287 -28.43 -22.67 20.29
N GLN A 288 -28.90 -21.60 20.95
CA GLN A 288 -29.65 -21.71 22.21
C GLN A 288 -31.09 -22.20 22.01
N SER A 289 -31.72 -21.92 20.87
CA SER A 289 -33.12 -22.28 20.61
C SER A 289 -33.33 -23.76 20.24
N ASN A 290 -32.26 -24.54 20.04
CA ASN A 290 -32.34 -25.96 19.73
C ASN A 290 -31.69 -26.90 20.77
N PRO A 291 -32.08 -26.86 22.06
CA PRO A 291 -31.46 -27.69 23.11
C PRO A 291 -31.86 -29.18 23.09
N ARG A 292 -32.59 -29.65 22.06
CA ARG A 292 -33.47 -30.83 22.19
C ARG A 292 -32.88 -32.22 21.88
N ASN A 293 -31.62 -32.38 21.45
CA ASN A 293 -31.13 -33.72 21.02
C ASN A 293 -29.96 -34.33 21.82
N ASP A 294 -29.34 -33.61 22.77
CA ASP A 294 -28.19 -34.17 23.51
C ASP A 294 -28.60 -35.05 24.71
N ALA A 295 -29.89 -35.13 25.05
CA ALA A 295 -30.37 -35.97 26.15
C ALA A 295 -30.49 -37.47 25.79
N ASN A 296 -30.47 -37.84 24.50
CA ASN A 296 -30.77 -39.20 24.05
C ASN A 296 -29.53 -40.02 23.61
N SER A 297 -28.31 -39.49 23.79
CA SER A 297 -27.04 -40.15 23.43
C SER A 297 -26.27 -40.70 24.64
N ARG A 298 -26.92 -40.82 25.81
CA ARG A 298 -26.34 -41.37 27.06
C ARG A 298 -27.01 -42.66 27.58
N GLN A 299 -27.77 -43.36 26.74
CA GLN A 299 -28.23 -44.73 27.01
C GLN A 299 -27.60 -45.67 25.99
#